data_AF-A0A3A0A5Q7-F1
#
_entry.id   AF-A0A3A0A5Q7-F1
#
_cell.length_a   1.000
_cell.length_b   1.000
_cell.length_c   1.000
_cell.angle_alpha   90.00
_cell.angle_beta   90.00
_cell.angle_gamma   90.00
#
_symmetry.space_group_name_H-M   'P 1'
#
loop_
_entity.id
_entity.type
_entity.pdbx_description
1 polymer ?
#
loop_
_entity_poly.entity_id
_entity_poly.type
_entity_poly.pdbx_seq_one_letter_code
_entity_poly.pdbx_strand_id
1 'polypeptide(L)'
;TPDFVLRLSPARQTYPQRRPPLIYLDETYYGLIADLQQRFAHGAPSLLQCTELRVEGNIFFGRNIVMEGDVRLINGGPDAAYVADGTRLSGTVRLG
;
A
#
# COMPACT_ATOMS: atom_id res chain seq x y z
N THR A 1 -20.06 27.62 1.35
CA THR A 1 -18.97 26.90 2.04
C THR A 1 -18.58 25.72 1.18
N PRO A 2 -17.29 25.38 1.00
CA PRO A 2 -16.93 24.16 0.28
C PRO A 2 -17.35 22.93 1.10
N ASP A 3 -17.92 21.94 0.41
CA ASP A 3 -18.28 20.66 1.01
C ASP A 3 -17.02 19.80 1.18
N PHE A 4 -16.63 19.51 2.42
CA PHE A 4 -15.43 18.73 2.77
C PHE A 4 -15.63 17.22 2.55
N VAL A 5 -15.88 16.81 1.32
CA VAL A 5 -16.14 15.41 0.95
C VAL A 5 -14.91 14.73 0.38
N LEU A 6 -14.64 13.50 0.84
CA LEU A 6 -13.68 12.61 0.20
C LEU A 6 -14.32 11.93 -1.00
N ARG A 7 -13.64 11.97 -2.15
CA ARG A 7 -14.07 11.31 -3.40
C ARG A 7 -12.92 10.51 -3.98
N LEU A 8 -13.25 9.43 -4.69
CA LEU A 8 -12.27 8.71 -5.47
C LEU A 8 -11.66 9.65 -6.51
N SER A 9 -10.34 9.65 -6.63
CA SER A 9 -9.61 10.46 -7.62
C SER A 9 -10.21 10.28 -9.03
N PRO A 10 -10.44 11.37 -9.80
CA PRO A 10 -10.93 11.29 -11.18
C PRO A 10 -10.06 10.41 -12.09
N ALA A 11 -8.76 10.34 -11.82
CA ALA A 11 -7.83 9.46 -12.55
C ALA A 11 -8.23 7.97 -12.43
N ARG A 12 -8.98 7.60 -11.38
CA ARG A 12 -9.50 6.25 -11.14
C ARG A 12 -11.01 6.13 -11.39
N GLN A 13 -11.55 6.97 -12.27
CA GLN A 13 -12.94 6.88 -12.74
C GLN A 13 -13.01 6.43 -14.22
N THR A 14 -11.88 6.05 -14.82
CA THR A 14 -11.75 5.62 -16.22
C THR A 14 -11.50 4.12 -16.32
N TYR A 15 -11.91 3.47 -17.42
CA TYR A 15 -11.61 2.05 -17.62
C TYR A 15 -10.08 1.84 -17.73
N PRO A 16 -9.49 0.80 -17.11
CA PRO A 16 -10.16 -0.28 -16.39
C PRO A 16 -10.54 0.03 -14.93
N GLN A 17 -9.99 1.08 -14.31
CA GLN A 17 -10.20 1.36 -12.89
C GLN A 17 -11.40 2.29 -12.64
N ARG A 18 -12.56 1.71 -12.30
CA ARG A 18 -13.77 2.42 -11.82
C ARG A 18 -14.16 2.06 -10.37
N ARG A 19 -13.18 1.71 -9.54
CA ARG A 19 -13.39 1.23 -8.16
C ARG A 19 -12.17 1.51 -7.31
N PRO A 20 -12.24 1.75 -5.99
CA PRO A 20 -11.08 1.82 -5.10
C PRO A 20 -10.13 0.61 -5.25
N PRO A 21 -8.83 0.75 -4.93
CA PRO A 21 -7.93 -0.40 -4.94
C PRO A 21 -8.37 -1.42 -3.88
N LEU A 22 -8.18 -2.71 -4.18
CA LEU A 22 -8.37 -3.77 -3.19
C LEU A 22 -7.12 -3.83 -2.30
N ILE A 23 -7.30 -3.86 -0.98
CA ILE A 23 -6.19 -3.82 -0.03
C ILE A 23 -6.30 -5.02 0.91
N TYR A 24 -5.23 -5.80 0.98
CA TYR A 24 -5.07 -6.92 1.90
C TYR A 24 -3.79 -6.71 2.69
N LEU A 25 -3.90 -6.59 4.01
CA LEU A 25 -2.77 -6.45 4.91
C LEU A 25 -2.77 -7.64 5.87
N ASP A 26 -1.59 -8.16 6.18
CA ASP A 26 -1.42 -9.23 7.17
C ASP A 26 -1.92 -8.78 8.55
N GLU A 27 -3.00 -9.38 9.04
CA GLU A 27 -3.63 -9.00 10.31
C GLU A 27 -2.67 -9.13 11.51
N THR A 28 -1.69 -10.03 11.42
CA THR A 28 -0.66 -10.22 12.45
C THR A 28 0.17 -8.96 12.69
N TYR A 29 0.40 -8.17 11.63
CA TYR A 29 1.29 -7.00 11.66
C TYR A 29 0.56 -5.68 11.41
N TYR A 30 -0.69 -5.71 10.95
CA TYR A 30 -1.45 -4.52 10.56
C TYR A 30 -2.85 -4.45 11.19
N GLY A 31 -3.23 -5.43 12.02
CA GLY A 31 -4.56 -5.50 12.61
C GLY A 31 -4.82 -4.46 13.71
N LEU A 32 -3.78 -4.00 14.42
CA LEU A 32 -3.89 -2.96 15.44
C LEU A 32 -3.51 -1.58 14.88
N ILE A 33 -4.17 -0.53 15.34
CA ILE A 33 -3.94 0.83 14.85
C ILE A 33 -2.49 1.30 15.08
N ALA A 34 -1.92 0.98 16.24
CA ALA A 34 -0.53 1.33 16.55
C ALA A 34 0.45 0.61 15.61
N ASP A 35 0.19 -0.65 15.32
CA ASP A 35 0.99 -1.47 14.41
C ASP A 35 0.92 -0.97 12.96
N LEU A 36 -0.28 -0.64 12.50
CA LEU A 36 -0.52 -0.02 11.20
C LEU A 36 0.24 1.31 11.06
N GLN A 37 0.14 2.18 12.08
CA GLN A 37 0.82 3.47 12.11
C GLN A 37 2.35 3.33 12.09
N GLN A 38 2.89 2.34 12.78
CA GLN A 38 4.33 2.09 12.80
C GLN A 38 4.87 1.73 11.41
N ARG A 39 4.11 0.94 10.65
CA ARG A 39 4.52 0.44 9.33
C ARG A 39 4.29 1.46 8.21
N PHE A 40 3.31 2.34 8.40
CA PHE A 40 3.07 3.53 7.56
C PHE A 40 3.47 4.82 8.27
N ALA A 41 4.63 4.86 8.93
CA ALA A 41 5.11 6.03 9.69
C ALA A 41 5.27 7.30 8.83
N HIS A 42 5.31 7.15 7.51
CA HIS A 42 5.40 8.23 6.53
C HIS A 42 4.13 8.39 5.68
N GLY A 43 3.03 7.78 6.12
CA GLY A 43 1.79 7.68 5.36
C GLY A 43 1.75 6.46 4.44
N ALA A 44 0.60 6.27 3.81
CA ALA A 44 0.41 5.20 2.85
C ALA A 44 1.21 5.46 1.56
N PRO A 45 1.66 4.40 0.85
CA PRO A 45 2.21 4.55 -0.49
C PRO A 45 1.15 5.13 -1.44
N SER A 46 1.59 5.69 -2.56
CA SER A 46 0.68 6.11 -3.63
C SER A 46 -0.01 4.89 -4.24
N LEU A 47 -1.34 4.86 -4.13
CA LEU A 47 -2.20 3.82 -4.70
C LEU A 47 -2.96 4.30 -5.95
N LEU A 48 -2.57 5.46 -6.51
CA LEU A 48 -3.29 6.08 -7.62
C LEU A 48 -3.38 5.16 -8.85
N GLN A 49 -2.31 4.41 -9.11
CA GLN A 49 -2.19 3.47 -10.23
C GLN A 49 -2.33 2.00 -9.79
N CYS A 50 -2.70 1.75 -8.53
CA CYS A 50 -2.81 0.42 -7.95
C CYS A 50 -4.22 -0.16 -8.17
N THR A 51 -4.29 -1.42 -8.58
CA THR A 51 -5.55 -2.20 -8.66
C THR A 51 -5.76 -3.06 -7.43
N GLU A 52 -4.70 -3.70 -6.94
CA GLU A 52 -4.65 -4.49 -5.71
C GLU A 52 -3.30 -4.32 -5.01
N LEU A 53 -3.32 -4.18 -3.69
CA LEU A 53 -2.13 -4.31 -2.84
C LEU A 53 -2.36 -5.44 -1.84
N ARG A 54 -1.46 -6.41 -1.83
CA ARG A 54 -1.36 -7.47 -0.82
C ARG A 54 -0.02 -7.41 -0.11
N VAL A 55 -0.05 -7.36 1.21
CA VAL A 55 1.15 -7.30 2.06
C VAL A 55 1.12 -8.48 3.03
N GLU A 56 2.12 -9.35 2.93
CA GLU A 56 2.30 -10.54 3.76
C GLU A 56 3.60 -10.41 4.56
N GLY A 57 3.53 -10.52 5.89
CA GLY A 57 4.68 -10.36 6.77
C GLY A 57 4.95 -8.95 7.28
N ASN A 58 6.04 -8.81 8.06
CA ASN A 58 6.42 -7.58 8.74
C ASN A 58 7.16 -6.63 7.80
N ILE A 59 6.45 -5.67 7.19
CA ILE A 59 7.01 -4.77 6.17
C ILE A 59 6.82 -3.31 6.61
N PHE A 60 7.84 -2.49 6.43
CA PHE A 60 7.82 -1.05 6.71
C PHE A 60 7.96 -0.26 5.42
N PHE A 61 7.24 0.85 5.33
CA PHE A 61 7.21 1.70 4.15
C PHE A 61 7.96 3.01 4.38
N GLY A 62 8.94 3.29 3.52
CA GLY A 62 9.55 4.60 3.37
C GLY A 62 8.61 5.66 2.78
N ARG A 63 9.18 6.81 2.44
CA ARG A 63 8.47 7.96 1.84
C ARG A 63 8.27 7.78 0.34
N ASN A 64 7.24 8.41 -0.20
CA ASN A 64 7.06 8.61 -1.65
C ASN A 64 7.08 7.31 -2.49
N ILE A 65 6.62 6.19 -1.91
CA ILE A 65 6.51 4.91 -2.62
C ILE A 65 5.32 4.93 -3.57
N VAL A 66 5.43 4.27 -4.72
CA VAL A 66 4.37 4.15 -5.72
C VAL A 66 4.07 2.68 -6.02
N MET A 67 2.78 2.30 -5.94
CA MET A 67 2.28 0.98 -6.32
C MET A 67 1.57 1.05 -7.68
N GLU A 68 1.91 0.13 -8.58
CA GLU A 68 1.37 0.10 -9.95
C GLU A 68 0.79 -1.29 -10.29
N GLY A 69 -0.47 -1.32 -10.73
CA GLY A 69 -1.18 -2.55 -11.03
C GLY A 69 -1.46 -3.41 -9.80
N ASP A 70 -1.36 -4.73 -9.96
CA ASP A 70 -1.50 -5.70 -8.87
C ASP A 70 -0.14 -5.89 -8.20
N VAL A 71 -0.03 -5.53 -6.93
CA VAL A 71 1.20 -5.58 -6.16
C VAL A 71 1.05 -6.57 -5.00
N ARG A 72 1.98 -7.52 -4.91
CA ARG A 72 2.08 -8.47 -3.79
C ARG A 72 3.46 -8.38 -3.16
N LEU A 73 3.54 -7.93 -1.92
CA LEU A 73 4.78 -7.86 -1.14
C LEU A 73 4.79 -8.99 -0.13
N ILE A 74 5.88 -9.75 -0.09
CA ILE A 74 6.01 -10.92 0.76
C ILE A 74 7.33 -10.82 1.52
N ASN A 75 7.25 -10.77 2.85
CA ASN A 75 8.38 -11.02 3.74
C ASN A 75 8.12 -12.36 4.45
N GLY A 76 8.95 -13.36 4.13
CA GLY A 76 8.76 -14.73 4.64
C GLY A 76 9.42 -14.96 5.99
N GLY A 77 10.29 -14.04 6.42
CA GLY A 77 11.06 -14.15 7.65
C GLY A 77 10.35 -13.55 8.87
N PRO A 78 10.88 -13.84 10.08
CA PRO A 78 10.41 -13.20 11.31
C PRO A 78 10.90 -11.74 11.45
N ASP A 79 12.00 -11.40 10.76
CA ASP A 79 12.62 -10.08 10.83
C ASP A 79 11.84 -9.03 10.03
N ALA A 80 12.00 -7.76 10.39
CA ALA A 80 11.39 -6.66 9.67
C ALA A 80 12.06 -6.44 8.30
N ALA A 81 11.24 -6.25 7.27
CA ALA A 81 11.68 -5.82 5.95
C ALA A 81 11.30 -4.35 5.69
N TYR A 82 12.07 -3.66 4.84
CA TYR A 82 11.91 -2.23 4.59
C TYR A 82 11.85 -1.95 3.09
N VAL A 83 10.83 -1.22 2.67
CA VAL A 83 10.76 -0.63 1.33
C VAL A 83 11.35 0.77 1.38
N ALA A 84 12.41 1.02 0.60
CA ALA A 84 13.14 2.27 0.62
C ALA A 84 12.32 3.46 0.08
N ASP A 85 12.72 4.67 0.45
CA ASP A 85 12.12 5.92 -0.04
C ASP A 85 12.16 5.99 -1.58
N GLY A 86 11.07 6.47 -2.20
CA GLY A 86 10.94 6.65 -3.64
C GLY A 86 10.79 5.37 -4.47
N THR A 87 10.69 4.20 -3.81
CA THR A 87 10.58 2.92 -4.52
C THR A 87 9.28 2.84 -5.33
N ARG A 88 9.36 2.28 -6.53
CA ARG A 88 8.21 1.97 -7.39
C ARG A 88 8.07 0.46 -7.51
N LEU A 89 6.89 -0.07 -7.23
CA LEU A 89 6.64 -1.51 -7.14
C LEU A 89 5.47 -1.91 -8.04
N SER A 90 5.65 -3.05 -8.70
CA SER A 90 4.66 -3.70 -9.56
C SER A 90 4.83 -5.22 -9.47
N GLY A 91 3.75 -6.00 -9.56
CA GLY A 91 3.83 -7.45 -9.52
C GLY A 91 4.16 -8.01 -8.15
N THR A 92 4.73 -9.23 -8.10
CA THR A 92 5.12 -9.88 -6.85
C THR A 92 6.57 -9.60 -6.49
N VAL A 93 6.81 -9.11 -5.28
CA VAL A 93 8.14 -8.79 -4.75
C VAL A 93 8.34 -9.51 -3.42
N ARG A 94 9.49 -10.19 -3.28
CA ARG A 94 9.91 -10.84 -2.04
C ARG A 94 10.96 -9.97 -1.35
N LEU A 95 10.72 -9.67 -0.08
CA LEU A 95 11.51 -8.78 0.76
C LEU A 95 12.02 -9.59 1.96
N GLY A 96 13.16 -10.27 1.81
CA GLY A 96 13.72 -11.11 2.86
C GLY A 96 13.07 -12.49 2.98
#